data_AF-A0A1Q3ALH4-F1
#
_entry.id   AF-A0A1Q3ALH4-F1
#
_cell.length_a   1.000
_cell.length_b   1.000
_cell.length_c   1.000
_cell.angle_alpha   90.00
_cell.angle_beta   90.00
_cell.angle_gamma   90.00
#
_symmetry.space_group_name_H-M   'P 1'
#
loop_
_entity.id
_entity.type
_entity.pdbx_description
1 polymer ?
#
loop_
_entity_poly.entity_id
_entity_poly.type
_entity_poly.pdbx_seq_one_letter_code
_entity_poly.pdbx_strand_id
1 'polypeptide(L)'
;MDGSSCLTGSGAGLVLTSPDGWTLEYALRFKFKATNNEAEWEALIAGLTIAKHLEVQKIEASSDSQLMVGLVNGEYEAREDLMTKYLSYFQGMKSTFEVLRIVKVPRAENV
;
A
#
# COMPACT_ATOMS: atom_id res chain seq x y z
N MET A 1 0.99 6.37 2.23
CA MET A 1 0.06 5.38 2.83
C MET A 1 0.81 4.64 3.92
N ASP A 2 0.12 4.25 4.99
CA ASP A 2 0.79 3.66 6.15
C ASP A 2 -0.09 2.55 6.77
N GLY A 3 0.53 1.40 7.03
CA GLY A 3 -0.08 0.28 7.73
C GLY A 3 0.46 0.16 9.15
N SER A 4 -0.44 0.02 10.13
CA SER A 4 -0.05 -0.08 11.53
C SER A 4 -0.71 -1.25 12.24
N SER A 5 0.05 -1.88 13.13
CA SER A 5 -0.45 -2.92 14.01
C SER A 5 0.02 -2.73 15.46
N CYS A 6 -0.89 -3.03 16.39
CA CYS A 6 -0.65 -3.00 17.83
C CYS A 6 -1.43 -4.13 18.52
N LEU A 7 -1.25 -4.28 19.83
CA LEU A 7 -1.90 -5.36 20.60
C LEU A 7 -3.44 -5.34 20.49
N THR A 8 -4.03 -4.16 20.35
CA THR A 8 -5.48 -3.93 20.35
C THR A 8 -6.10 -3.94 18.94
N GLY A 9 -5.28 -4.02 17.88
CA GLY A 9 -5.76 -4.12 16.51
C GLY A 9 -4.74 -3.68 15.46
N SER A 10 -5.15 -3.80 14.20
CA SER A 10 -4.39 -3.34 13.04
C SER A 10 -5.27 -2.53 12.10
N GLY A 11 -4.65 -1.73 11.24
CA GLY A 11 -5.34 -0.85 10.33
C GLY A 11 -4.41 -0.18 9.32
N ALA A 12 -4.99 0.67 8.50
CA ALA A 12 -4.30 1.40 7.46
C ALA A 12 -4.80 2.85 7.37
N GLY A 13 -3.88 3.76 7.11
CA GLY A 13 -4.13 5.14 6.71
C GLY A 13 -3.79 5.35 5.23
N LEU A 14 -4.66 6.05 4.51
CA LEU A 14 -4.47 6.41 3.12
C LEU A 14 -4.88 7.86 2.91
N VAL A 15 -4.03 8.59 2.20
CA VAL A 15 -4.33 9.92 1.67
C VAL A 15 -4.19 9.84 0.15
N LEU A 16 -5.25 10.19 -0.57
CA LEU A 16 -5.25 10.33 -2.03
C LEU A 16 -5.34 11.80 -2.38
N THR A 17 -4.29 12.34 -2.98
CA THR A 17 -4.23 13.73 -3.42
C THR A 17 -4.22 13.79 -4.94
N SER A 18 -5.09 14.61 -5.49
CA SER A 18 -5.14 14.87 -6.94
C SER A 18 -4.17 15.98 -7.36
N PRO A 19 -3.80 16.03 -8.65
CA PRO A 19 -3.07 17.15 -9.20
C PRO A 19 -3.80 18.50 -9.05
N ASP A 20 -5.14 18.46 -9.02
CA ASP A 20 -6.00 19.65 -8.89
C ASP A 20 -6.18 20.11 -7.44
N GLY A 21 -5.52 19.45 -6.49
CA GLY A 21 -5.43 19.88 -5.09
C GLY A 21 -6.55 19.39 -4.17
N TRP A 22 -7.48 18.55 -4.64
CA TRP A 22 -8.39 17.85 -3.72
C TRP A 22 -7.70 16.65 -3.07
N THR A 23 -8.09 16.37 -1.83
CA THR A 23 -7.58 15.26 -1.02
C THR A 23 -8.74 14.43 -0.45
N LEU A 24 -8.56 13.10 -0.46
CA LEU A 24 -9.43 12.15 0.22
C LEU A 24 -8.62 11.36 1.25
N GLU A 25 -9.12 11.31 2.48
CA GLU A 25 -8.50 10.60 3.58
C GLU A 25 -9.33 9.38 3.98
N TYR A 26 -8.67 8.25 4.14
CA TYR A 26 -9.29 7.00 4.58
C TYR A 26 -8.53 6.40 5.75
N ALA A 27 -9.28 6.04 6.79
CA ALA A 27 -8.79 5.25 7.92
C ALA A 27 -9.54 3.92 7.96
N LEU A 28 -8.81 2.83 7.81
CA LEU A 28 -9.34 1.47 7.78
C LEU A 28 -8.92 0.73 9.04
N ARG A 29 -9.88 0.08 9.70
CA ARG A 29 -9.61 -0.84 10.80
C ARG A 29 -9.81 -2.27 10.31
N PHE A 30 -8.77 -3.08 10.42
CA PHE A 30 -8.84 -4.48 10.06
C PHE A 30 -9.53 -5.28 11.17
N LYS A 31 -10.39 -6.22 10.76
CA LYS A 31 -11.09 -7.14 11.67
C LYS A 31 -10.21 -8.35 12.05
N PHE A 32 -9.00 -8.42 11.51
CA PHE A 32 -8.00 -9.43 11.81
C PHE A 32 -6.78 -8.78 12.46
N LYS A 33 -5.95 -9.61 13.10
CA LYS A 33 -4.62 -9.19 13.54
C LYS A 33 -3.66 -9.34 12.37
N ALA A 34 -2.83 -8.34 12.17
CA ALA A 34 -1.75 -8.34 11.19
C ALA A 34 -0.43 -8.05 11.91
N THR A 35 0.70 -8.47 11.36
CA THR A 35 2.00 -7.88 11.70
C THR A 35 2.10 -6.46 11.11
N ASN A 36 3.12 -5.67 11.48
CA ASN A 36 3.32 -4.37 10.83
C ASN A 36 3.56 -4.52 9.33
N ASN A 37 4.37 -5.48 8.91
CA ASN A 37 4.64 -5.72 7.49
C ASN A 37 3.37 -6.14 6.73
N GLU A 38 2.53 -6.98 7.33
CA GLU A 38 1.23 -7.34 6.77
C GLU A 38 0.31 -6.12 6.70
N ALA A 39 0.24 -5.31 7.75
CA ALA A 39 -0.60 -4.11 7.77
C ALA A 39 -0.21 -3.12 6.66
N GLU A 40 1.08 -2.98 6.37
CA GLU A 40 1.59 -2.17 5.26
C GLU A 40 1.10 -2.72 3.90
N TRP A 41 1.24 -4.03 3.67
CA TRP A 41 0.74 -4.67 2.46
C TRP A 41 -0.77 -4.53 2.29
N GLU A 42 -1.53 -4.70 3.38
CA GLU A 42 -2.97 -4.48 3.40
C GLU A 42 -3.33 -3.01 3.13
N ALA A 43 -2.57 -2.05 3.67
CA ALA A 43 -2.72 -0.63 3.37
C ALA A 43 -2.53 -0.35 1.87
N LEU A 44 -1.52 -0.99 1.26
CA LEU A 44 -1.28 -0.89 -0.17
C LEU A 44 -2.40 -1.45 -1.02
N ILE A 45 -2.83 -2.67 -0.71
CA ILE A 45 -3.91 -3.32 -1.45
C ILE A 45 -5.22 -2.56 -1.31
N ALA A 46 -5.55 -2.11 -0.10
CA ALA A 46 -6.75 -1.32 0.14
C ALA A 46 -6.71 0.01 -0.63
N GLY A 47 -5.57 0.72 -0.59
CA GLY A 47 -5.40 1.98 -1.31
C GLY A 47 -5.53 1.83 -2.82
N LEU A 48 -4.90 0.81 -3.40
CA LEU A 48 -5.05 0.51 -4.83
C LEU A 48 -6.48 0.08 -5.18
N THR A 49 -7.17 -0.63 -4.29
CA THR A 49 -8.55 -1.04 -4.52
C THR A 49 -9.49 0.16 -4.55
N ILE A 50 -9.30 1.12 -3.64
CA ILE A 50 -10.04 2.38 -3.62
C ILE A 50 -9.73 3.18 -4.89
N ALA A 51 -8.45 3.35 -5.24
CA ALA A 51 -8.04 4.08 -6.44
C ALA A 51 -8.65 3.48 -7.73
N LYS A 52 -8.68 2.15 -7.84
CA LYS A 52 -9.34 1.44 -8.93
C LYS A 52 -10.85 1.74 -8.97
N HIS A 53 -11.52 1.74 -7.83
CA HIS A 53 -12.96 2.03 -7.75
C HIS A 53 -13.29 3.48 -8.11
N LEU A 54 -12.34 4.40 -7.88
CA LEU A 54 -12.40 5.79 -8.29
C LEU A 54 -11.92 6.01 -9.74
N GLU A 55 -11.70 4.93 -10.50
CA GLU A 55 -11.27 4.94 -11.91
C GLU A 55 -9.96 5.70 -12.18
N VAL A 56 -9.10 5.82 -11.16
CA VAL A 56 -7.78 6.44 -11.27
C VAL A 56 -6.92 5.63 -12.23
N GLN A 57 -6.39 6.27 -13.27
CA GLN A 57 -5.53 5.61 -14.28
C GLN A 57 -4.04 5.64 -13.92
N LYS A 58 -3.60 6.69 -13.21
CA LYS A 58 -2.19 6.93 -12.88
C LYS A 58 -2.05 7.22 -11.41
N ILE A 59 -1.20 6.44 -10.75
CA ILE A 59 -0.96 6.54 -9.31
C ILE A 59 0.52 6.44 -9.00
N GLU A 60 0.95 7.33 -8.11
CA GLU A 60 2.23 7.24 -7.41
C GLU A 60 1.91 7.10 -5.92
N ALA A 61 2.35 6.01 -5.32
CA ALA A 61 2.08 5.67 -3.94
C ALA A 61 3.39 5.73 -3.13
N SER A 62 3.34 6.39 -1.99
CA SER A 62 4.50 6.56 -1.09
C SER A 62 4.38 5.63 0.10
N SER A 63 5.47 4.95 0.46
CA SER A 63 5.59 4.12 1.66
C SER A 63 6.99 4.24 2.27
N ASP A 64 7.08 4.15 3.59
CA ASP A 64 8.34 4.04 4.33
C ASP A 64 8.77 2.59 4.60
N SER A 65 7.93 1.61 4.25
CA SER A 65 8.23 0.19 4.41
C SER A 65 9.29 -0.31 3.42
N GLN A 66 10.52 -0.45 3.90
CA GLN A 66 11.63 -0.92 3.09
C GLN A 66 11.40 -2.31 2.48
N LEU A 67 10.82 -3.24 3.25
CA LEU A 67 10.57 -4.61 2.77
C LEU A 67 9.56 -4.60 1.61
N MET A 68 8.44 -3.91 1.79
CA MET A 68 7.41 -3.81 0.74
C MET A 68 7.99 -3.20 -0.52
N VAL A 69 8.63 -2.02 -0.41
CA VAL A 69 9.17 -1.30 -1.57
C VAL A 69 10.20 -2.14 -2.32
N GLY A 70 11.12 -2.78 -1.60
CA GLY A 70 12.13 -3.64 -2.23
C GLY A 70 11.53 -4.85 -2.94
N LEU A 71 10.45 -5.45 -2.41
CA LEU A 71 9.75 -6.56 -3.07
C LEU A 71 8.99 -6.10 -4.34
N VAL A 72 8.26 -4.99 -4.29
CA VAL A 72 7.52 -4.49 -5.48
C VAL A 72 8.44 -4.01 -6.59
N ASN A 73 9.63 -3.48 -6.25
CA ASN A 73 10.64 -3.07 -7.20
C ASN A 73 11.52 -4.21 -7.71
N GLY A 74 11.39 -5.43 -7.16
CA GLY A 74 12.20 -6.59 -7.53
C GLY A 74 13.65 -6.53 -7.00
N GLU A 75 13.92 -5.67 -6.03
CA GLU A 75 15.20 -5.59 -5.32
C GLU A 75 15.36 -6.75 -4.32
N TYR A 76 14.24 -7.27 -3.82
CA TYR A 76 14.16 -8.40 -2.90
C TYR A 76 13.35 -9.55 -3.49
N GLU A 77 13.62 -10.76 -2.98
CA GLU A 77 12.89 -11.98 -3.32
C GLU A 77 11.93 -12.36 -2.19
N ALA A 78 10.66 -12.58 -2.52
CA ALA A 78 9.66 -13.06 -1.55
C ALA A 78 9.91 -14.54 -1.23
N ARG A 79 10.20 -14.85 0.03
CA ARG A 79 10.46 -16.24 0.48
C ARG A 79 9.32 -16.87 1.26
N GLU A 80 8.59 -16.07 2.00
CA GLU A 80 7.45 -16.53 2.80
C GLU A 80 6.21 -16.64 1.92
N ASP A 81 5.44 -17.72 2.06
CA ASP A 81 4.21 -17.96 1.28
C ASP A 81 3.25 -16.77 1.28
N LEU A 82 3.14 -16.08 2.41
CA LEU A 82 2.28 -14.90 2.54
C LEU A 82 2.81 -13.70 1.75
N MET A 83 4.12 -13.42 1.83
CA MET A 83 4.74 -12.34 1.06
C MET A 83 4.64 -12.61 -0.45
N THR A 84 4.79 -13.87 -0.87
CA THR A 84 4.62 -14.28 -2.27
C THR A 84 3.19 -14.05 -2.74
N LYS A 85 2.18 -14.32 -1.90
CA LYS A 85 0.77 -14.03 -2.19
C LYS A 85 0.52 -12.53 -2.33
N TYR A 86 1.04 -11.71 -1.41
CA TYR A 86 0.91 -10.25 -1.51
C TYR A 86 1.54 -9.70 -2.78
N LEU A 87 2.77 -10.11 -3.08
CA LEU A 87 3.47 -9.67 -4.29
C LEU A 87 2.70 -10.10 -5.55
N SER A 88 2.24 -11.35 -5.61
CA SER A 88 1.45 -11.85 -6.74
C SER A 88 0.16 -11.06 -6.94
N TYR A 89 -0.55 -10.76 -5.85
CA TYR A 89 -1.78 -9.96 -5.90
C TYR A 89 -1.50 -8.53 -6.39
N PHE A 90 -0.46 -7.88 -5.86
CA PHE A 90 -0.01 -6.56 -6.32
C PHE A 90 0.34 -6.56 -7.81
N GLN A 91 1.10 -7.54 -8.30
CA GLN A 91 1.43 -7.64 -9.73
C GLN A 91 0.17 -7.81 -10.59
N GLY A 92 -0.82 -8.57 -10.12
CA GLY A 92 -2.13 -8.65 -10.78
C GLY A 92 -2.84 -7.30 -10.86
N MET A 93 -2.83 -6.51 -9.78
CA MET A 93 -3.42 -5.17 -9.75
C MET A 93 -2.68 -4.17 -10.63
N LYS A 94 -1.35 -4.29 -10.75
CA LYS A 94 -0.52 -3.39 -11.55
C LYS A 94 -1.00 -3.27 -13.00
N SER A 95 -1.55 -4.35 -13.56
CA SER A 95 -2.15 -4.36 -14.91
C SER A 95 -3.41 -3.50 -15.07
N THR A 96 -4.05 -3.08 -13.98
CA THR A 96 -5.27 -2.26 -14.01
C THR A 96 -4.97 -0.77 -14.21
N PHE A 97 -3.76 -0.32 -13.93
CA PHE A 97 -3.36 1.09 -14.01
C PHE A 97 -2.47 1.32 -15.23
N GLU A 98 -2.62 2.45 -15.91
CA GLU A 98 -1.67 2.88 -16.95
C GLU A 98 -0.29 3.14 -16.34
N VAL A 99 -0.28 3.74 -15.14
CA VAL A 99 0.92 4.01 -14.36
C VAL A 99 0.66 3.67 -12.91
N LEU A 100 1.45 2.74 -12.37
CA LEU A 100 1.52 2.46 -10.93
C LEU A 100 2.99 2.47 -10.52
N ARG A 101 3.35 3.42 -9.67
CA ARG A 101 4.69 3.55 -9.07
C ARG A 101 4.58 3.51 -7.56
N ILE A 102 5.49 2.79 -6.92
CA ILE A 102 5.66 2.82 -5.47
C ILE A 102 7.02 3.45 -5.19
N VAL A 103 7.03 4.51 -4.38
CA VAL A 103 8.24 5.24 -4.01
C VAL A 103 8.52 5.09 -2.52
N LYS A 104 9.79 4.88 -2.18
CA LYS A 104 10.23 4.90 -0.79
C LYS A 104 10.35 6.34 -0.32
N VAL A 105 9.73 6.66 0.80
CA VAL A 105 9.88 7.96 1.48
C VAL A 105 10.34 7.74 2.93
N PRO A 106 11.04 8.71 3.55
CA PRO A 106 11.27 8.69 4.99
C PRO A 106 9.93 8.70 5.76
N ARG A 107 9.88 8.03 6.91
CA ARG A 107 8.67 7.98 7.75
C ARG A 107 8.11 9.36 8.10
N ALA A 108 8.97 10.35 8.32
CA ALA A 108 8.56 11.72 8.63
C ALA A 108 7.83 12.41 7.46
N GLU A 109 7.97 11.90 6.24
CA GLU A 109 7.38 12.43 5.00
C GLU A 109 6.21 11.56 4.49
N ASN A 110 5.95 10.41 5.11
CA ASN A 110 4.82 9.54 4.76
C ASN A 110 3.54 10.05 5.45
N VAL A 111 3.02 11.19 4.96
CA VAL A 111 1.82 11.86 5.47
C VAL A 111 0.59 11.52 4.64
#